data_AF-A0A1E3XBH1-F1
#
_entry.id   AF-A0A1E3XBH1-F1
#
_cell.length_a   1.000
_cell.length_b   1.000
_cell.length_c   1.000
_cell.angle_alpha   90.00
_cell.angle_beta   90.00
_cell.angle_gamma   90.00
#
_symmetry.space_group_name_H-M   'P 1'
#
loop_
_entity.id
_entity.type
_entity.pdbx_description
1 polymer ?
#
loop_
_entity_poly.entity_id
_entity_poly.type
_entity_poly.pdbx_seq_one_letter_code
_entity_poly.pdbx_strand_id
1 'polypeptide(L)'
;MNYGIVVRHQLSTNDPNTYYRLHQDYTDLFSKKNIKERNRILNQLKDQLAKYKKRTVRKPLKSKEVVVRINSKETFVLSPGEHNLLEKSVVEIFGHAFLSKQQIVYLGDTAPRKGYQNRTLMRKLNLPIDTAASLPDVILFSELEQHLVIVEVVTSSGPVNSIRLKQLQKFTLGPKKLGYKMSYISSFPSRAIFRKFVEEIAWGSSVWIENEPNNIVHFEGILTKR
;
A
#
# COMPACT_ATOMS: atom_id res chain seq x y z
N MET A 1 -8.42 -0.26 -6.13
CA MET A 1 -9.70 -1.00 -6.21
C MET A 1 -10.81 -0.18 -5.57
N ASN A 2 -11.80 0.27 -6.32
CA ASN A 2 -12.84 1.19 -5.85
C ASN A 2 -13.86 0.49 -4.93
N TYR A 3 -13.58 0.43 -3.63
CA TYR A 3 -14.52 -0.15 -2.68
C TYR A 3 -15.71 0.79 -2.44
N GLY A 4 -16.87 0.42 -2.99
CA GLY A 4 -18.14 1.15 -2.91
C GLY A 4 -19.12 0.68 -3.99
N ILE A 5 -20.42 0.97 -3.83
CA ILE A 5 -21.43 0.66 -4.87
C ILE A 5 -21.14 1.46 -6.16
N VAL A 6 -20.59 2.66 -5.98
CA VAL A 6 -20.37 3.64 -7.03
C VAL A 6 -18.89 3.97 -7.11
N VAL A 7 -18.37 3.97 -8.33
CA VAL A 7 -17.05 4.46 -8.70
C VAL A 7 -17.18 5.89 -9.20
N ARG A 8 -16.47 6.81 -8.55
CA ARG A 8 -16.30 8.17 -9.05
C ARG A 8 -15.17 8.19 -10.09
N HIS A 9 -15.41 8.78 -11.25
CA HIS A 9 -14.34 9.11 -12.20
C HIS A 9 -13.94 10.58 -11.97
N GLN A 10 -12.64 10.88 -11.82
CA GLN A 10 -12.18 12.24 -11.50
C GLN A 10 -11.30 12.86 -12.58
N LEU A 11 -11.61 14.11 -12.93
CA LEU A 11 -10.67 15.22 -12.95
C LEU A 11 -11.10 16.15 -11.78
N SER A 12 -10.38 16.19 -10.67
CA SER A 12 -10.65 17.03 -9.47
C SER A 12 -12.00 16.88 -8.72
N THR A 13 -12.06 17.41 -7.49
CA THR A 13 -13.17 17.17 -6.54
C THR A 13 -14.43 18.02 -6.82
N ASN A 14 -14.30 19.13 -7.57
CA ASN A 14 -15.38 20.08 -7.86
C ASN A 14 -15.65 20.26 -9.37
N ASP A 15 -15.20 19.32 -10.20
CA ASP A 15 -15.42 19.41 -11.64
C ASP A 15 -16.90 19.14 -11.97
N PRO A 16 -17.60 20.05 -12.66
CA PRO A 16 -18.97 19.84 -13.12
C PRO A 16 -19.11 18.64 -14.07
N ASN A 17 -18.01 18.12 -14.61
CA ASN A 17 -17.94 16.91 -15.43
C ASN A 17 -17.67 15.63 -14.61
N THR A 18 -17.72 15.69 -13.28
CA THR A 18 -17.68 14.48 -12.45
C THR A 18 -18.87 13.60 -12.78
N TYR A 19 -18.62 12.40 -13.30
CA TYR A 19 -19.64 11.38 -13.43
C TYR A 19 -19.34 10.15 -12.57
N TYR A 20 -20.41 9.46 -12.26
CA TYR A 20 -20.43 8.30 -11.39
C TYR A 20 -20.85 7.10 -12.22
N ARG A 21 -20.16 5.97 -12.01
CA ARG A 21 -20.56 4.68 -12.59
C ARG A 21 -20.72 3.65 -11.50
N LEU A 22 -21.57 2.65 -11.72
CA LEU A 22 -21.62 1.50 -10.83
C LEU A 22 -20.28 0.76 -10.86
N HIS A 23 -19.85 0.26 -9.71
CA HIS A 23 -18.71 -0.65 -9.65
C HIS A 23 -19.04 -1.92 -10.46
N GLN A 24 -18.03 -2.51 -11.10
CA GLN A 24 -18.26 -3.61 -12.04
C GLN A 24 -18.95 -4.79 -11.36
N ASP A 25 -18.56 -5.14 -10.14
CA ASP A 25 -19.21 -6.22 -9.38
C ASP A 25 -20.71 -6.00 -9.15
N TYR A 26 -21.15 -4.74 -9.02
CA TYR A 26 -22.58 -4.41 -8.87
C TYR A 26 -23.26 -4.32 -10.24
N THR A 27 -22.53 -3.92 -11.28
CA THR A 27 -22.99 -3.96 -12.68
C THR A 27 -23.25 -5.40 -13.11
N ASP A 28 -22.34 -6.31 -12.79
CA ASP A 28 -22.47 -7.74 -13.02
C ASP A 28 -23.63 -8.32 -12.21
N LEU A 29 -23.77 -7.90 -10.95
CA LEU A 29 -24.90 -8.29 -10.12
C LEU A 29 -26.26 -7.92 -10.73
N PHE A 30 -26.39 -6.69 -11.23
CA PHE A 30 -27.66 -6.20 -11.78
C PHE A 30 -27.93 -6.67 -13.21
N SER A 31 -26.89 -6.99 -13.98
CA SER A 31 -27.02 -7.45 -15.37
C SER A 31 -27.32 -8.96 -15.49
N LYS A 32 -27.00 -9.77 -14.49
CA LYS A 32 -27.28 -11.21 -14.52
C LYS A 32 -28.76 -11.51 -14.28
N LYS A 33 -29.41 -12.09 -15.29
CA LYS A 33 -30.80 -12.57 -15.24
C LYS A 33 -30.96 -13.87 -14.45
N ASN A 34 -29.91 -14.68 -14.32
CA ASN A 34 -29.95 -15.96 -13.60
C ASN A 34 -29.84 -15.74 -12.08
N ILE A 35 -30.88 -16.18 -11.35
CA ILE A 35 -30.98 -16.02 -9.89
C ILE A 35 -29.85 -16.72 -9.11
N LYS A 36 -29.37 -17.89 -9.58
CA LYS A 36 -28.32 -18.67 -8.89
C LYS A 36 -26.96 -17.99 -9.01
N GLU A 37 -26.63 -17.47 -10.19
CA GLU A 37 -25.40 -16.71 -10.41
C GLU A 37 -25.42 -15.40 -9.65
N ARG A 38 -26.57 -14.71 -9.65
CA ARG A 38 -26.78 -13.47 -8.89
C ARG A 38 -26.57 -13.69 -7.39
N ASN A 39 -27.08 -14.80 -6.85
CA ASN A 39 -26.88 -15.17 -5.45
C ASN A 39 -25.42 -15.51 -5.12
N ARG A 40 -24.67 -16.11 -6.05
CA ARG A 40 -23.23 -16.36 -5.89
C ARG A 40 -22.44 -15.06 -5.77
N ILE A 41 -22.70 -14.10 -6.67
CA ILE A 41 -22.07 -12.78 -6.66
C ILE A 41 -22.46 -12.01 -5.38
N LEU A 42 -23.74 -12.06 -4.98
CA LEU A 42 -24.21 -11.46 -3.72
C LEU A 42 -23.46 -12.00 -2.51
N ASN A 43 -23.26 -13.31 -2.42
CA ASN A 43 -22.56 -13.91 -1.30
C ASN A 43 -21.07 -13.53 -1.28
N GLN A 44 -20.42 -13.51 -2.44
CA GLN A 44 -19.03 -13.03 -2.56
C GLN A 44 -18.90 -11.56 -2.11
N LEU A 45 -19.83 -10.70 -2.54
CA LEU A 45 -19.86 -9.29 -2.13
C LEU A 45 -20.17 -9.13 -0.64
N LYS A 46 -21.09 -9.92 -0.07
CA LYS A 46 -21.39 -9.91 1.37
C LYS A 46 -20.18 -10.35 2.20
N ASP A 47 -19.46 -11.38 1.77
CA ASP A 47 -18.26 -11.85 2.48
C ASP A 47 -17.13 -10.83 2.44
N GLN A 48 -16.95 -10.17 1.29
CA GLN A 48 -16.03 -9.03 1.17
C GLN A 48 -16.45 -7.90 2.13
N LEU A 49 -17.69 -7.43 2.05
CA LEU A 49 -18.22 -6.38 2.92
C LEU A 49 -18.16 -6.73 4.41
N ALA A 50 -18.40 -7.98 4.80
CA ALA A 50 -18.31 -8.43 6.18
C ALA A 50 -16.85 -8.42 6.69
N LYS A 51 -15.87 -8.77 5.84
CA LYS A 51 -14.45 -8.60 6.16
C LYS A 51 -14.08 -7.13 6.34
N TYR A 52 -14.66 -6.23 5.56
CA TYR A 52 -14.44 -4.78 5.72
C TYR A 52 -15.14 -4.20 6.96
N LYS A 53 -16.41 -4.54 7.22
CA LYS A 53 -17.13 -4.09 8.42
C LYS A 53 -16.51 -4.60 9.72
N LYS A 54 -15.97 -5.82 9.75
CA LYS A 54 -15.19 -6.33 10.89
C LYS A 54 -13.87 -5.56 11.11
N ARG A 55 -13.34 -4.87 10.08
CA ARG A 55 -12.19 -3.96 10.20
C ARG A 55 -12.60 -2.54 10.65
N THR A 56 -13.84 -2.11 10.39
CA THR A 56 -14.33 -0.76 10.76
C THR A 56 -14.99 -0.70 12.14
N VAL A 57 -15.55 -1.80 12.65
CA VAL A 57 -16.13 -1.84 14.01
C VAL A 57 -15.01 -2.02 15.04
N ARG A 58 -14.57 -0.90 15.62
CA ARG A 58 -13.73 -0.82 16.82
C ARG A 58 -14.28 -1.72 17.94
N LYS A 59 -13.78 -2.94 18.07
CA LYS A 59 -13.75 -3.66 19.34
C LYS A 59 -12.42 -3.33 20.01
N PRO A 60 -12.38 -2.92 21.29
CA PRO A 60 -11.13 -2.75 22.00
C PRO A 60 -10.57 -4.16 22.26
N LEU A 61 -9.65 -4.62 21.42
CA LEU A 61 -8.95 -5.87 21.70
C LEU A 61 -8.00 -5.62 22.89
N LYS A 62 -8.18 -6.43 23.93
CA LYS A 62 -7.22 -6.64 25.01
C LYS A 62 -5.98 -7.37 24.49
N SER A 63 -5.24 -6.72 23.61
CA SER A 63 -3.81 -6.90 23.34
C SER A 63 -3.44 -5.79 22.35
N LYS A 64 -2.48 -4.95 22.71
CA LYS A 64 -2.09 -3.77 21.94
C LYS A 64 -1.31 -4.11 20.64
N GLU A 65 -1.32 -5.36 20.20
CA GLU A 65 -0.46 -5.84 19.12
C GLU A 65 -1.14 -5.71 17.75
N VAL A 66 -0.36 -5.35 16.72
CA VAL A 66 -0.84 -5.16 15.36
C VAL A 66 -0.51 -6.41 14.54
N VAL A 67 -1.51 -7.27 14.32
CA VAL A 67 -1.36 -8.50 13.53
C VAL A 67 -1.46 -8.19 12.03
N VAL A 68 -0.42 -8.51 11.26
CA VAL A 68 -0.34 -8.34 9.80
C VAL A 68 -0.38 -9.70 9.13
N ARG A 69 -1.23 -9.87 8.12
CA ARG A 69 -1.28 -11.11 7.35
C ARG A 69 -0.20 -11.14 6.26
N ILE A 70 0.79 -12.03 6.41
CA ILE A 70 1.88 -12.20 5.45
C ILE A 70 1.43 -12.96 4.21
N ASN A 71 0.68 -14.05 4.42
CA ASN A 71 0.07 -14.84 3.35
C ASN A 71 -1.21 -15.53 3.87
N SER A 72 -1.81 -16.43 3.10
CA SER A 72 -3.06 -17.10 3.51
C SER A 72 -2.93 -17.96 4.78
N LYS A 73 -1.72 -18.34 5.18
CA LYS A 73 -1.44 -19.26 6.30
C LYS A 73 -0.63 -18.62 7.43
N GLU A 74 0.05 -17.52 7.17
CA GLU A 74 1.02 -16.91 8.07
C GLU A 74 0.65 -15.46 8.43
N THR A 75 0.83 -15.13 9.71
CA THR A 75 0.67 -13.78 10.25
C THR A 75 1.92 -13.38 11.00
N PHE A 76 2.24 -12.09 10.95
CA PHE A 76 3.30 -11.48 11.75
C PHE A 76 2.68 -10.50 12.74
N VAL A 77 3.29 -10.35 13.92
CA VAL A 77 2.78 -9.49 14.98
C VAL A 77 3.74 -8.35 15.19
N LEU A 78 3.28 -7.14 14.91
CA LEU A 78 3.98 -5.88 15.16
C LEU A 78 3.62 -5.32 16.53
N SER A 79 4.53 -4.53 17.10
CA SER A 79 4.24 -3.77 18.31
C SER A 79 3.09 -2.76 18.11
N PRO A 80 2.44 -2.29 19.20
CA PRO A 80 1.43 -1.23 19.10
C PRO A 80 1.93 0.07 18.50
N GLY A 81 1.06 0.75 17.75
CA GLY A 81 1.21 2.17 17.48
C GLY A 81 0.59 2.58 16.15
N GLU A 82 0.34 3.89 15.99
CA GLU A 82 -0.19 4.46 14.75
C GLU A 82 0.73 4.16 13.55
N HIS A 83 2.04 4.11 13.77
CA HIS A 83 3.01 3.76 12.73
C HIS A 83 2.78 2.32 12.23
N ASN A 84 2.81 1.34 13.13
CA ASN A 84 2.61 -0.07 12.77
C ASN A 84 1.18 -0.36 12.25
N LEU A 85 0.18 0.41 12.69
CA LEU A 85 -1.17 0.37 12.11
C LEU A 85 -1.16 0.81 10.65
N LEU A 86 -0.43 1.88 10.30
CA LEU A 86 -0.32 2.33 8.93
C LEU A 86 0.54 1.37 8.07
N GLU A 87 1.62 0.79 8.61
CA GLU A 87 2.37 -0.30 7.95
C GLU A 87 1.45 -1.48 7.59
N LYS A 88 0.60 -1.90 8.54
CA LYS A 88 -0.41 -2.91 8.28
C LYS A 88 -1.35 -2.51 7.15
N SER A 89 -1.81 -1.26 7.12
CA SER A 89 -2.69 -0.77 6.06
C SER A 89 -2.00 -0.69 4.71
N VAL A 90 -0.71 -0.37 4.67
CA VAL A 90 0.11 -0.45 3.45
C VAL A 90 0.10 -1.88 2.90
N VAL A 91 0.33 -2.88 3.75
CA VAL A 91 0.30 -4.29 3.33
C VAL A 91 -1.11 -4.73 2.93
N GLU A 92 -2.10 -4.53 3.80
CA GLU A 92 -3.41 -5.17 3.67
C GLU A 92 -4.41 -4.40 2.80
N ILE A 93 -4.13 -3.12 2.50
CA ILE A 93 -5.00 -2.26 1.70
C ILE A 93 -4.27 -1.79 0.44
N PHE A 94 -3.20 -1.01 0.57
CA PHE A 94 -2.47 -0.47 -0.59
C PHE A 94 -1.95 -1.61 -1.47
N GLY A 95 -1.20 -2.52 -0.88
CA GLY A 95 -0.55 -3.59 -1.62
C GLY A 95 -1.54 -4.51 -2.35
N HIS A 96 -2.68 -4.83 -1.73
CA HIS A 96 -3.76 -5.57 -2.40
C HIS A 96 -4.50 -4.75 -3.47
N ALA A 97 -4.56 -3.43 -3.34
CA ALA A 97 -5.28 -2.56 -4.27
C ALA A 97 -4.47 -2.19 -5.52
N PHE A 98 -3.14 -2.15 -5.41
CA PHE A 98 -2.24 -1.65 -6.45
C PHE A 98 -1.23 -2.68 -6.98
N LEU A 99 -1.06 -3.83 -6.33
CA LEU A 99 -0.15 -4.88 -6.77
C LEU A 99 -0.86 -6.22 -6.94
N SER A 100 -0.62 -6.87 -8.07
CA SER A 100 -1.08 -8.23 -8.34
C SER A 100 -0.19 -9.24 -7.62
N LYS A 101 -0.80 -10.21 -6.91
CA LYS A 101 -0.09 -11.30 -6.21
C LYS A 101 1.09 -10.79 -5.37
N GLN A 102 0.87 -9.73 -4.60
CA GLN A 102 1.92 -9.14 -3.79
C GLN A 102 2.58 -10.14 -2.84
N GLN A 103 3.87 -9.94 -2.61
CA GLN A 103 4.68 -10.63 -1.62
C GLN A 103 5.33 -9.57 -0.73
N ILE A 104 5.31 -9.81 0.58
CA ILE A 104 6.00 -8.95 1.54
C ILE A 104 7.46 -9.37 1.58
N VAL A 105 8.35 -8.42 1.30
CA VAL A 105 9.80 -8.62 1.34
C VAL A 105 10.33 -8.21 2.71
N TYR A 106 9.87 -7.06 3.21
CA TYR A 106 10.27 -6.47 4.48
C TYR A 106 9.11 -5.71 5.12
N LEU A 107 9.02 -5.76 6.44
CA LEU A 107 8.12 -4.98 7.27
C LEU A 107 8.89 -4.57 8.53
N GLY A 108 9.00 -3.26 8.76
CA GLY A 108 9.61 -2.68 9.95
C GLY A 108 8.82 -3.04 11.21
N ASP A 109 9.44 -2.81 12.36
CA ASP A 109 8.72 -2.67 13.61
C ASP A 109 9.39 -1.55 14.40
N THR A 110 8.59 -0.64 14.95
CA THR A 110 9.08 0.43 15.83
C THR A 110 9.72 -0.10 17.12
N ALA A 111 9.42 -1.33 17.54
CA ALA A 111 10.06 -1.98 18.68
C ALA A 111 11.44 -2.58 18.31
N PRO A 112 12.36 -2.78 19.29
CA PRO A 112 13.69 -3.36 19.04
C PRO A 112 13.69 -4.81 18.52
N ARG A 113 12.50 -5.41 18.35
CA ARG A 113 12.33 -6.73 17.74
C ARG A 113 12.43 -6.55 16.23
N LYS A 114 13.41 -7.22 15.63
CA LYS A 114 13.67 -7.16 14.19
C LYS A 114 12.37 -7.51 13.45
N GLY A 115 11.81 -6.53 12.72
CA GLY A 115 10.61 -6.71 11.91
C GLY A 115 10.71 -7.87 10.92
N TYR A 116 9.64 -8.15 10.18
CA TYR A 116 9.60 -9.29 9.26
C TYR A 116 10.60 -9.11 8.11
N GLN A 117 11.37 -10.17 7.80
CA GLN A 117 12.34 -10.18 6.69
C GLN A 117 12.24 -11.48 5.89
N ASN A 118 11.89 -11.39 4.61
CA ASN A 118 11.98 -12.53 3.70
C ASN A 118 13.37 -12.56 3.04
N ARG A 119 14.37 -13.10 3.75
CA ARG A 119 15.77 -13.14 3.30
C ARG A 119 15.95 -13.87 1.97
N THR A 120 15.15 -14.90 1.71
CA THR A 120 15.17 -15.63 0.43
C THR A 120 14.76 -14.70 -0.72
N LEU A 121 13.68 -13.94 -0.55
CA LEU A 121 13.21 -13.00 -1.56
C LEU A 121 14.15 -11.80 -1.70
N MET A 122 14.69 -11.27 -0.61
CA MET A 122 15.71 -10.22 -0.65
C MET A 122 16.93 -10.64 -1.49
N ARG A 123 17.44 -11.87 -1.29
CA ARG A 123 18.53 -12.42 -2.10
C ARG A 123 18.16 -12.54 -3.58
N LYS A 124 16.97 -13.04 -3.90
CA LYS A 124 16.47 -13.15 -5.28
C LYS A 124 16.38 -11.78 -5.97
N LEU A 125 16.00 -10.75 -5.23
CA LEU A 125 15.87 -9.38 -5.72
C LEU A 125 17.20 -8.62 -5.75
N ASN A 126 18.30 -9.23 -5.29
CA ASN A 126 19.59 -8.58 -5.11
C ASN A 126 19.53 -7.36 -4.17
N LEU A 127 18.68 -7.44 -3.14
CA LEU A 127 18.60 -6.47 -2.07
C LEU A 127 19.69 -6.74 -1.02
N PRO A 128 20.31 -5.70 -0.45
CA PRO A 128 21.24 -5.87 0.66
C PRO A 128 20.57 -6.50 1.90
N ILE A 129 21.19 -7.53 2.50
CA ILE A 129 20.59 -8.34 3.58
C ILE A 129 21.07 -7.92 4.97
N ASP A 130 22.34 -7.55 5.12
CA ASP A 130 22.97 -7.25 6.42
C ASP A 130 23.58 -5.84 6.40
N THR A 131 22.75 -4.83 6.14
CA THR A 131 23.22 -3.44 6.06
C THR A 131 23.00 -2.69 7.37
N ALA A 132 24.03 -1.93 7.78
CA ALA A 132 23.88 -0.80 8.71
C ALA A 132 23.07 0.38 8.10
N ALA A 133 22.75 0.30 6.80
CA ALA A 133 21.91 1.27 6.12
C ALA A 133 20.47 1.21 6.66
N SER A 134 19.88 2.39 6.87
CA SER A 134 18.47 2.54 7.27
C SER A 134 17.56 1.95 6.20
N LEU A 135 16.99 0.79 6.52
CA LEU A 135 15.93 0.13 5.72
C LEU A 135 14.69 1.03 5.64
N PRO A 136 13.89 0.93 4.58
CA PRO A 136 12.55 1.51 4.53
C PRO A 136 11.60 0.76 5.47
N ASP A 137 10.44 1.33 5.78
CA ASP A 137 9.45 0.70 6.66
C ASP A 137 8.80 -0.53 6.01
N VAL A 138 8.41 -0.46 4.73
CA VAL A 138 7.80 -1.60 4.03
C VAL A 138 8.41 -1.80 2.64
N ILE A 139 8.65 -3.07 2.29
CA ILE A 139 9.01 -3.46 0.92
C ILE A 139 8.03 -4.52 0.43
N LEU A 140 7.33 -4.20 -0.66
CA LEU A 140 6.39 -5.09 -1.34
C LEU A 140 6.91 -5.43 -2.73
N PHE A 141 6.65 -6.65 -3.17
CA PHE A 141 7.06 -7.14 -4.49
C PHE A 141 5.89 -7.80 -5.21
N SER A 142 5.71 -7.48 -6.49
CA SER A 142 4.87 -8.26 -7.40
C SER A 142 5.76 -8.95 -8.41
N GLU A 143 5.77 -10.29 -8.37
CA GLU A 143 6.51 -11.09 -9.36
C GLU A 143 5.90 -10.96 -10.76
N LEU A 144 4.56 -10.90 -10.85
CA LEU A 144 3.85 -10.78 -12.12
C LEU A 144 4.16 -9.48 -12.85
N GLU A 145 4.29 -8.38 -12.09
CA GLU A 145 4.53 -7.04 -12.63
C GLU A 145 6.03 -6.67 -12.63
N GLN A 146 6.90 -7.56 -12.13
CA GLN A 146 8.32 -7.29 -11.85
C GLN A 146 8.52 -5.93 -11.15
N HIS A 147 7.66 -5.65 -10.16
CA HIS A 147 7.55 -4.34 -9.53
C HIS A 147 7.89 -4.42 -8.04
N LEU A 148 8.89 -3.66 -7.64
CA LEU A 148 9.29 -3.49 -6.25
C LEU A 148 8.82 -2.11 -5.75
N VAL A 149 8.00 -2.12 -4.70
CA VAL A 149 7.46 -0.91 -4.07
C VAL A 149 8.11 -0.74 -2.71
N ILE A 150 8.75 0.41 -2.52
CA ILE A 150 9.42 0.83 -1.30
C ILE A 150 8.55 1.89 -0.63
N VAL A 151 8.15 1.66 0.62
CA VAL A 151 7.22 2.55 1.32
C VAL A 151 7.84 3.04 2.63
N GLU A 152 7.73 4.34 2.87
CA GLU A 152 7.93 5.00 4.16
C GLU A 152 6.57 5.32 4.78
N VAL A 153 6.42 5.06 6.08
CA VAL A 153 5.22 5.28 6.86
C VAL A 153 5.37 6.57 7.66
N VAL A 154 4.54 7.56 7.32
CA VAL A 154 4.67 8.92 7.82
C VAL A 154 3.56 9.23 8.80
N THR A 155 3.86 9.03 10.09
CA THR A 155 3.00 9.41 11.22
C THR A 155 3.59 10.61 11.97
N SER A 156 4.84 10.49 12.40
CA SER A 156 5.65 11.56 13.02
C SER A 156 7.06 11.70 12.43
N SER A 157 7.55 10.67 11.73
CA SER A 157 8.77 10.68 10.91
C SER A 157 8.60 11.54 9.65
N GLY A 158 9.69 11.82 8.95
CA GLY A 158 9.66 12.55 7.67
C GLY A 158 9.32 11.64 6.47
N PRO A 159 8.82 12.21 5.36
CA PRO A 159 8.48 11.45 4.16
C PRO A 159 9.72 11.02 3.37
N VAL A 160 9.50 10.38 2.22
CA VAL A 160 10.50 10.23 1.15
C VAL A 160 10.85 11.63 0.60
N ASN A 161 11.75 12.32 1.28
CA ASN A 161 12.33 13.57 0.83
C ASN A 161 13.49 13.33 -0.15
N SER A 162 14.05 14.40 -0.71
CA SER A 162 15.08 14.29 -1.77
C SER A 162 16.34 13.53 -1.34
N ILE A 163 16.74 13.68 -0.07
CA ILE A 163 17.89 12.97 0.51
C ILE A 163 17.56 11.50 0.70
N ARG A 164 16.40 11.21 1.31
CA ARG A 164 15.94 9.84 1.57
C ARG A 164 15.71 9.08 0.27
N LEU A 165 15.14 9.73 -0.75
CA LEU A 165 14.96 9.14 -2.08
C LEU A 165 16.30 8.67 -2.68
N LYS A 166 17.36 9.49 -2.60
CA LYS A 166 18.71 9.08 -3.08
C LYS A 166 19.25 7.88 -2.31
N GLN A 167 19.03 7.82 -1.00
CA GLN A 167 19.42 6.66 -0.19
C GLN A 167 18.68 5.39 -0.60
N LEU A 168 17.35 5.48 -0.78
CA LEU A 168 16.52 4.36 -1.22
C LEU A 168 16.88 3.90 -2.65
N GLN A 169 17.19 4.83 -3.55
CA GLN A 169 17.67 4.53 -4.89
C GLN A 169 19.02 3.80 -4.87
N LYS A 170 19.93 4.18 -3.97
CA LYS A 170 21.19 3.45 -3.76
C LYS A 170 20.94 2.05 -3.20
N PHE A 171 20.06 1.92 -2.20
CA PHE A 171 19.67 0.63 -1.62
C PHE A 171 19.05 -0.33 -2.65
N THR A 172 18.28 0.21 -3.60
CA THR A 172 17.56 -0.56 -4.63
C THR A 172 18.30 -0.67 -5.98
N LEU A 173 19.60 -0.31 -6.02
CA LEU A 173 20.38 -0.39 -7.25
C LEU A 173 20.51 -1.82 -7.79
N GLY A 174 20.63 -2.81 -6.90
CA GLY A 174 20.67 -4.24 -7.26
C GLY A 174 19.43 -4.68 -8.04
N PRO A 175 18.22 -4.56 -7.47
CA PRO A 175 16.98 -4.85 -8.19
C PRO A 175 16.83 -4.04 -9.48
N LYS A 176 17.16 -2.75 -9.45
CA LYS A 176 17.05 -1.89 -10.63
C LYS A 176 17.92 -2.38 -11.79
N LYS A 177 19.15 -2.85 -11.51
CA LYS A 177 20.04 -3.47 -12.51
C LYS A 177 19.51 -4.78 -13.09
N LEU A 178 18.68 -5.50 -12.33
CA LEU A 178 17.97 -6.69 -12.81
C LEU A 178 16.71 -6.36 -13.63
N GLY A 179 16.40 -5.07 -13.84
CA GLY A 179 15.28 -4.63 -14.67
C GLY A 179 13.95 -4.49 -13.93
N TYR A 180 13.91 -4.63 -12.59
CA TYR A 180 12.68 -4.43 -11.84
C TYR A 180 12.22 -2.97 -11.88
N LYS A 181 10.92 -2.77 -12.05
CA LYS A 181 10.28 -1.46 -11.86
C LYS A 181 10.38 -1.07 -10.38
N MET A 182 10.65 0.20 -10.13
CA MET A 182 10.78 0.75 -8.78
C MET A 182 9.73 1.82 -8.52
N SER A 183 9.10 1.79 -7.35
CA SER A 183 8.31 2.90 -6.83
C SER A 183 8.70 3.21 -5.40
N TYR A 184 8.82 4.49 -5.08
CA TYR A 184 9.12 4.99 -3.74
C TYR A 184 7.93 5.80 -3.27
N ILE A 185 7.34 5.40 -2.14
CA ILE A 185 6.05 5.91 -1.69
C ILE A 185 6.17 6.44 -0.27
N SER A 186 5.66 7.64 -0.04
CA SER A 186 5.35 8.13 1.31
C SER A 186 3.89 7.81 1.61
N SER A 187 3.62 7.06 2.67
CA SER A 187 2.27 6.71 3.10
C SER A 187 1.85 7.55 4.29
N PHE A 188 0.61 8.06 4.27
CA PHE A 188 0.06 8.91 5.32
C PHE A 188 -1.31 8.37 5.75
N PRO A 189 -1.73 8.57 7.00
CA PRO A 189 -3.08 8.15 7.41
C PRO A 189 -4.15 9.07 6.80
N SER A 190 -3.85 10.36 6.60
CA SER A 190 -4.82 11.34 6.09
C SER A 190 -4.20 12.50 5.32
N ARG A 191 -5.01 13.20 4.51
CA ARG A 191 -4.64 14.48 3.88
C ARG A 191 -4.16 15.53 4.88
N ALA A 192 -4.69 15.51 6.11
CA ALA A 192 -4.31 16.48 7.14
C ALA A 192 -2.86 16.32 7.58
N ILE A 193 -2.35 15.08 7.63
CA ILE A 193 -0.93 14.83 7.90
C ILE A 193 -0.12 15.09 6.64
N PHE A 194 -0.53 14.55 5.48
CA PHE A 194 0.14 14.78 4.20
C PHE A 194 0.41 16.28 3.92
N ARG A 195 -0.58 17.15 4.16
CA ARG A 195 -0.44 18.61 3.97
C ARG A 195 0.73 19.22 4.75
N LYS A 196 1.10 18.66 5.91
CA LYS A 196 2.22 19.17 6.72
C LYS A 196 3.58 18.88 6.10
N PHE A 197 3.66 17.85 5.27
CA PHE A 197 4.91 17.32 4.71
C PHE A 197 5.02 17.51 3.20
N VAL A 198 4.00 18.09 2.55
CA VAL A 198 3.90 18.16 1.08
C VAL A 198 5.11 18.82 0.42
N GLU A 199 5.69 19.83 1.06
CA GLU A 199 6.85 20.57 0.55
C GLU A 199 8.15 19.76 0.60
N GLU A 200 8.22 18.74 1.47
CA GLU A 200 9.42 17.92 1.64
C GLU A 200 9.48 16.73 0.67
N ILE A 201 8.34 16.36 0.08
CA ILE A 201 8.21 15.14 -0.74
C ILE A 201 9.01 15.28 -2.03
N ALA A 202 9.84 14.28 -2.31
CA ALA A 202 10.70 14.31 -3.48
C ALA A 202 9.93 14.16 -4.79
N TRP A 203 10.28 14.97 -5.78
CA TRP A 203 10.00 14.66 -7.18
C TRP A 203 10.61 13.31 -7.58
N GLY A 204 9.90 12.56 -8.44
CA GLY A 204 10.20 11.15 -8.76
C GLY A 204 9.70 10.15 -7.71
N SER A 205 8.88 10.57 -6.76
CA SER A 205 8.23 9.69 -5.77
C SER A 205 6.71 9.79 -5.84
N SER A 206 6.00 9.01 -5.02
CA SER A 206 4.54 9.01 -4.97
C SER A 206 4.04 9.01 -3.54
N VAL A 207 2.76 9.31 -3.38
CA VAL A 207 2.10 9.38 -2.08
C VAL A 207 0.85 8.51 -2.09
N TRP A 208 0.67 7.77 -1.01
CA TRP A 208 -0.57 7.06 -0.73
C TRP A 208 -1.17 7.54 0.60
N ILE A 209 -2.49 7.67 0.63
CA ILE A 209 -3.22 8.15 1.82
C ILE A 209 -4.23 7.09 2.23
N GLU A 210 -4.11 6.57 3.45
CA GLU A 210 -4.94 5.47 3.94
C GLU A 210 -6.44 5.80 3.91
N ASN A 211 -6.82 7.01 4.33
CA ASN A 211 -8.22 7.46 4.29
C ASN A 211 -8.79 7.59 2.87
N GLU A 212 -7.93 7.63 1.84
CA GLU A 212 -8.31 7.68 0.43
C GLU A 212 -7.62 6.54 -0.33
N PRO A 213 -7.90 5.28 0.06
CA PRO A 213 -7.01 4.15 -0.20
C PRO A 213 -6.92 3.75 -1.67
N ASN A 214 -7.77 4.34 -2.53
CA ASN A 214 -7.89 4.02 -3.94
C ASN A 214 -7.15 4.99 -4.85
N ASN A 215 -6.47 5.98 -4.29
CA ASN A 215 -5.79 7.03 -5.03
C ASN A 215 -4.29 7.05 -4.72
N ILE A 216 -3.50 7.47 -5.70
CA ILE A 216 -2.07 7.79 -5.54
C ILE A 216 -1.87 9.21 -6.08
N VAL A 217 -1.06 10.00 -5.37
CA VAL A 217 -0.55 11.27 -5.88
C VAL A 217 0.86 11.05 -6.40
N HIS A 218 1.10 11.41 -7.66
CA HIS A 218 2.43 11.28 -8.28
C HIS A 218 3.14 12.63 -8.27
N PHE A 219 4.37 12.66 -7.76
CA PHE A 219 5.26 13.80 -7.85
C PHE A 219 6.21 13.53 -9.01
N GLU A 220 5.86 13.96 -10.22
CA GLU A 220 6.64 13.68 -11.41
C GLU A 220 7.84 14.63 -11.54
N GLY A 221 9.04 14.05 -11.68
CA GLY A 221 10.22 14.81 -12.06
C GLY A 221 10.41 14.75 -13.56
N ILE A 222 10.61 15.89 -14.21
CA ILE A 222 11.00 15.91 -15.63
C ILE A 222 12.40 15.31 -15.73
N LEU A 223 12.54 14.18 -16.41
CA LEU A 223 13.83 13.62 -16.78
C LEU A 223 14.47 14.52 -17.84
N THR A 224 15.22 15.55 -17.42
CA THR A 224 16.20 16.16 -18.32
C THR A 224 17.29 15.13 -18.57
N LYS A 225 17.25 14.49 -19.74
CA LYS A 225 18.39 13.74 -20.29
C LYS A 225 19.58 14.72 -20.33
N ARG A 226 20.54 14.52 -19.43
CA ARG A 226 21.90 15.06 -19.57
C ARG A 226 22.80 13.92 -20.02
#